data_AF-V8CTU2-F1
#
_entry.id   AF-V8CTU2-F1
#
_cell.length_a   1.000
_cell.length_b   1.000
_cell.length_c   1.000
_cell.angle_alpha   90.00
_cell.angle_beta   90.00
_cell.angle_gamma   90.00
#
_symmetry.space_group_name_H-M   'P 1'
#
loop_
_entity.id
_entity.type
_entity.pdbx_description
1 polymer ?
#
loop_
_entity_poly.entity_id
_entity_poly.type
_entity_poly.pdbx_seq_one_letter_code
_entity_poly.pdbx_strand_id
1 'polypeptide(L)'
;MKFTGAQWDELARAAEAFATVLDQEGGRLRDVLATNWAGSCSEGVGIVENLRLLLYGEGPSSFKGAINSETLYLRQLAVQCRGAGTELAVSDSDSEQSFRNAT
;
A
#
# COMPACT_ATOMS: atom_id res chain seq x y z
N MET A 1 8.55 9.06 -19.17
CA MET A 1 7.39 8.27 -19.64
C MET A 1 6.14 9.04 -19.20
N LYS A 2 5.21 9.36 -20.11
CA LYS A 2 3.95 10.03 -19.75
C LYS A 2 2.85 8.97 -19.71
N PHE A 3 2.17 8.83 -18.59
CA PHE A 3 1.02 7.93 -18.47
C PHE A 3 -0.24 8.58 -19.01
N THR A 4 -1.12 7.77 -19.60
CA THR A 4 -2.50 8.14 -19.94
C THR A 4 -3.37 8.12 -18.68
N GLY A 5 -4.53 8.80 -18.71
CA GLY A 5 -5.48 8.80 -17.59
C GLY A 5 -5.87 7.38 -17.14
N ALA A 6 -6.14 6.48 -18.08
CA ALA A 6 -6.45 5.08 -17.77
C ALA A 6 -5.30 4.33 -17.09
N GLN A 7 -4.05 4.65 -17.42
CA GLN A 7 -2.88 4.06 -16.77
C GLN A 7 -2.67 4.60 -15.36
N TRP A 8 -2.99 5.88 -15.11
CA TRP A 8 -3.01 6.44 -13.75
C TRP A 8 -4.07 5.78 -12.87
N ASP A 9 -5.27 5.55 -13.40
CA ASP A 9 -6.33 4.86 -12.67
C ASP A 9 -6.00 3.40 -12.39
N GLU A 10 -5.39 2.68 -13.35
CA GLU A 10 -4.92 1.31 -13.15
C GLU A 10 -3.85 1.25 -12.05
N LEU A 11 -2.88 2.16 -12.08
CA LEU A 11 -1.83 2.24 -11.06
C LEU A 11 -2.41 2.54 -9.67
N ALA A 12 -3.37 3.47 -9.59
CA ALA A 12 -4.05 3.78 -8.33
C ALA A 12 -4.77 2.55 -7.77
N ARG A 13 -5.49 1.81 -8.61
CA ARG A 13 -6.21 0.60 -8.21
C ARG A 13 -5.27 -0.51 -7.76
N ALA A 14 -4.16 -0.70 -8.48
CA ALA A 14 -3.15 -1.68 -8.12
C ALA A 14 -2.51 -1.34 -6.77
N ALA A 15 -2.18 -0.06 -6.53
CA ALA A 15 -1.62 0.38 -5.26
C ALA A 15 -2.59 0.17 -4.08
N GLU A 16 -3.89 0.46 -4.25
CA GLU A 16 -4.91 0.17 -3.23
C GLU A 16 -5.06 -1.34 -2.97
N ALA A 17 -5.02 -2.15 -4.03
CA ALA A 17 -5.09 -3.61 -3.91
C ALA A 17 -3.88 -4.15 -3.14
N PHE A 18 -2.66 -3.69 -3.45
CA PHE A 18 -1.45 -4.09 -2.71
C PHE A 18 -1.50 -3.65 -1.24
N ALA A 19 -1.92 -2.41 -0.97
CA ALA A 19 -2.11 -1.93 0.40
C ALA A 19 -3.10 -2.82 1.18
N THR A 20 -4.19 -3.22 0.54
CA THR A 20 -5.20 -4.10 1.16
C THR A 20 -4.63 -5.48 1.48
N VAL A 21 -3.87 -6.08 0.56
CA VAL A 21 -3.24 -7.39 0.78
C VAL A 21 -2.22 -7.31 1.91
N LEU A 22 -1.39 -6.26 1.96
CA LEU A 22 -0.41 -6.08 3.02
C LEU A 22 -1.05 -5.98 4.41
N ASP A 23 -2.15 -5.22 4.55
CA ASP A 23 -2.91 -5.14 5.79
C ASP A 23 -3.49 -6.51 6.20
N GLN A 24 -4.04 -7.26 5.25
CA GLN A 24 -4.65 -8.57 5.50
C GLN A 24 -3.60 -9.61 5.93
N GLU A 25 -2.50 -9.73 5.19
CA GLU A 25 -1.43 -10.67 5.52
C GLU A 25 -0.72 -10.28 6.82
N GLY A 26 -0.55 -8.99 7.08
CA GLY A 26 -0.07 -8.49 8.37
C GLY A 26 -1.01 -8.81 9.54
N GLY A 27 -2.32 -8.87 9.30
CA GLY A 27 -3.31 -9.40 10.26
C GLY A 27 -3.13 -10.90 10.49
N ARG A 28 -3.16 -11.70 9.41
CA ARG A 28 -3.03 -13.17 9.49
C ARG A 28 -1.75 -13.61 10.19
N LEU A 29 -0.64 -12.94 9.92
CA LEU A 29 0.63 -13.26 10.55
C LEU A 29 0.62 -12.99 12.07
N ARG A 30 -0.05 -11.92 12.52
CA ARG A 30 -0.27 -11.65 13.95
C ARG A 30 -1.15 -12.72 14.58
N ASP A 31 -2.22 -13.11 13.90
CA ASP A 31 -3.13 -14.14 14.39
C ASP A 31 -2.42 -15.49 14.55
N VAL A 32 -1.65 -15.91 13.53
CA VAL A 32 -0.82 -17.13 13.59
C VAL A 32 0.09 -17.10 14.81
N LEU A 33 0.79 -15.99 15.07
CA LEU A 33 1.68 -15.91 16.24
C LEU A 33 0.97 -15.82 17.59
N ALA A 34 -0.27 -15.35 17.62
CA ALA A 34 -1.10 -15.37 18.82
C ALA A 34 -1.62 -16.77 19.12
N THR A 35 -1.99 -17.55 18.10
CA THR A 35 -2.61 -18.87 18.25
C THR A 35 -1.63 -20.05 18.15
N ASN A 36 -0.37 -19.82 17.76
CA ASN A 36 0.58 -20.92 17.55
C ASN A 36 0.99 -21.58 18.88
N TRP A 37 0.44 -22.77 19.10
CA TRP A 37 0.78 -23.70 20.17
C TRP A 37 2.28 -24.06 20.22
N ALA A 38 2.99 -23.99 19.08
CA ALA A 38 4.36 -24.50 18.97
C ALA A 38 5.34 -23.61 19.76
N GLY A 39 4.97 -22.36 20.04
CA GLY A 39 5.72 -21.49 20.94
C GLY A 39 5.67 -21.91 22.42
N SER A 40 4.81 -22.85 22.79
CA SER A 40 4.73 -23.42 24.14
C SER A 40 5.61 -24.67 24.33
N CYS A 41 6.18 -25.21 23.25
CA CYS A 41 7.15 -26.32 23.30
C CYS A 41 8.57 -25.76 23.53
N SER A 42 9.42 -26.48 24.26
CA SER A 42 10.79 -26.07 24.60
C SER A 42 11.64 -25.65 23.40
N GLU A 43 11.47 -26.30 22.24
CA GLU A 43 12.16 -25.96 21.00
C GLU A 43 11.63 -24.69 20.31
N GLY A 44 10.40 -24.26 20.61
CA GLY A 44 9.71 -23.17 19.92
C GLY A 44 9.65 -21.84 20.69
N VAL A 45 9.92 -21.84 22.01
CA VAL A 45 9.84 -20.63 22.87
C VAL A 45 10.64 -19.47 22.29
N GLY A 46 11.89 -19.69 21.87
CA GLY A 46 12.74 -18.61 21.33
C GLY A 46 12.36 -18.15 19.92
N ILE A 47 11.87 -19.04 19.06
CA ILE A 47 11.52 -18.70 17.67
C ILE A 47 10.25 -17.84 17.64
N VAL A 48 9.22 -18.25 18.38
CA VAL A 48 7.95 -17.50 18.44
C VAL A 48 8.13 -16.15 19.13
N GLU A 49 8.99 -16.08 20.15
CA GLU A 49 9.29 -14.82 20.84
C GLU A 49 10.06 -13.84 19.94
N ASN A 50 11.04 -14.32 19.16
CA ASN A 50 11.71 -13.50 18.15
C ASN A 50 10.75 -13.00 17.05
N LEU A 51 9.86 -13.86 16.57
CA LEU A 51 8.84 -13.48 15.57
C LEU A 51 7.86 -12.44 16.15
N ARG A 52 7.44 -12.61 17.40
CA ARG A 52 6.61 -11.62 18.11
C ARG A 52 7.37 -10.31 18.28
N LEU A 53 8.64 -10.31 18.62
CA LEU A 53 9.45 -9.09 18.72
C LEU A 53 9.57 -8.36 17.37
N LEU A 54 9.73 -9.09 16.27
CA LEU A 54 9.77 -8.51 14.93
C LEU A 54 8.42 -7.88 14.52
N LEU A 55 7.31 -8.48 14.92
CA LEU A 55 5.95 -8.03 14.59
C LEU A 55 5.34 -7.03 15.57
N TYR A 56 5.69 -7.09 16.84
CA TYR A 56 5.19 -6.18 17.87
C TYR A 56 6.19 -5.09 18.23
N GLY A 57 7.42 -5.16 17.73
CA GLY A 57 8.44 -4.14 17.93
C GLY A 57 7.90 -2.74 17.61
N GLU A 58 8.05 -1.83 18.54
CA GLU A 58 7.65 -0.44 18.35
C GLU A 58 8.72 0.29 17.55
N GLY A 59 8.32 0.91 16.44
CA GLY A 59 9.19 1.74 15.62
C GLY A 59 9.05 1.47 14.12
N PRO A 60 9.45 2.44 13.28
CA PRO A 60 9.40 2.31 11.82
C PRO A 60 10.34 1.23 11.26
N SER A 61 11.36 0.81 12.02
CA SER A 61 12.30 -0.26 11.67
C SER A 61 11.82 -1.67 12.03
N SER A 62 10.67 -1.81 12.70
CA SER A 62 10.07 -3.13 12.93
C SER A 62 9.34 -3.62 11.69
N PHE A 63 9.10 -4.93 11.60
CA PHE A 63 8.40 -5.51 10.44
C PHE A 63 6.97 -4.97 10.33
N LYS A 64 6.28 -4.77 11.46
CA LYS A 64 4.99 -4.09 11.51
C LYS A 64 5.08 -2.63 11.11
N GLY A 65 6.11 -1.91 11.57
CA GLY A 65 6.37 -0.54 11.14
C GLY A 65 6.56 -0.43 9.62
N ALA A 66 7.30 -1.37 9.03
CA ALA A 66 7.53 -1.46 7.60
C ALA A 66 6.25 -1.74 6.82
N ILE A 67 5.44 -2.75 7.22
CA ILE A 67 4.15 -3.05 6.58
C ILE A 67 3.21 -1.84 6.65
N ASN A 68 3.12 -1.19 7.81
CA ASN A 68 2.27 -0.01 7.99
C ASN A 68 2.73 1.16 7.11
N SER A 69 4.05 1.39 7.06
CA SER A 69 4.63 2.48 6.26
C SER A 69 4.42 2.25 4.77
N GLU A 70 4.62 1.01 4.29
CA GLU A 70 4.40 0.63 2.90
C GLU A 70 2.92 0.75 2.52
N THR A 71 2.02 0.27 3.39
CA THR A 71 0.56 0.40 3.19
C THR A 71 0.15 1.86 3.09
N LEU A 72 0.68 2.73 3.96
CA LEU A 72 0.41 4.16 3.92
C LEU A 72 0.95 4.79 2.63
N TYR A 73 2.19 4.46 2.26
CA TYR A 73 2.82 4.92 1.03
C TYR A 73 1.98 4.55 -0.21
N LEU A 74 1.54 3.29 -0.33
CA LEU A 74 0.73 2.82 -1.45
C LEU A 74 -0.63 3.53 -1.53
N ARG A 75 -1.27 3.79 -0.39
CA ARG A 75 -2.51 4.59 -0.36
C ARG A 75 -2.28 6.04 -0.80
N GLN A 76 -1.18 6.66 -0.36
CA GLN A 76 -0.81 8.01 -0.79
C GLN A 76 -0.50 8.04 -2.29
N LEU A 77 0.20 7.03 -2.80
CA LEU A 77 0.49 6.88 -4.22
C LEU A 77 -0.81 6.80 -5.03
N ALA A 78 -1.80 6.03 -4.57
CA ALA A 78 -3.10 5.94 -5.24
C ALA A 78 -3.82 7.29 -5.35
N VAL A 79 -3.80 8.08 -4.27
CA VAL A 79 -4.37 9.44 -4.25
C VAL A 79 -3.63 10.35 -5.24
N GLN A 80 -2.30 10.30 -5.26
CA GLN A 80 -1.50 11.09 -6.20
C GLN A 80 -1.77 10.70 -7.66
N CYS A 81 -1.92 9.41 -7.95
CA CYS A 81 -2.23 8.93 -9.30
C CYS A 81 -3.58 9.47 -9.79
N ARG A 82 -4.61 9.44 -8.94
CA ARG A 82 -5.93 10.01 -9.28
C ARG A 82 -5.89 11.53 -9.48
N GLY A 83 -5.09 12.23 -8.67
CA GLY A 83 -4.84 13.66 -8.84
C GLY A 83 -4.20 13.96 -10.20
N ALA A 84 -3.13 13.25 -10.54
CA ALA A 84 -2.45 13.38 -11.83
C ALA A 84 -3.36 13.06 -13.02
N GLY A 85 -4.24 12.05 -12.90
CA GLY A 85 -5.24 11.74 -13.92
C GLY A 85 -6.27 12.85 -14.11
N THR A 86 -6.70 13.49 -13.02
CA THR A 86 -7.65 14.62 -13.07
C THR A 86 -7.03 15.86 -13.71
N GLU A 87 -5.79 16.19 -13.37
CA GLU A 87 -5.04 17.30 -13.98
C GLU A 87 -4.86 17.09 -15.49
N LEU A 88 -4.59 15.85 -15.92
CA LEU A 88 -4.48 15.51 -17.33
C LEU A 88 -5.79 15.77 -18.08
N ALA A 89 -6.93 15.33 -17.51
CA ALA A 89 -8.25 15.53 -18.11
C ALA A 89 -8.65 17.01 -18.22
N VAL A 90 -8.28 17.82 -17.22
CA VAL A 90 -8.50 19.28 -17.25
C VAL A 90 -7.67 19.92 -18.36
N SER A 91 -6.38 19.58 -18.44
CA SER A 91 -5.50 20.10 -19.50
C SER A 91 -5.96 19.73 -20.91
N ASP A 92 -6.49 18.52 -21.10
CA ASP A 92 -7.02 18.09 -22.39
C ASP A 92 -8.30 18.87 -22.75
N SER A 93 -9.23 19.04 -21.79
CA SER A 93 -10.45 19.86 -21.98
C SER A 93 -10.12 21.32 -22.33
N ASP A 94 -9.17 21.94 -21.64
CA ASP A 94 -8.75 23.32 -21.92
C ASP A 94 -8.13 23.45 -23.31
N SER A 95 -7.35 22.46 -23.72
CA SER A 95 -6.75 22.39 -25.06
C SER A 95 -7.82 22.24 -26.15
N GLU A 96 -8.83 21.40 -25.94
CA GLU A 96 -9.97 21.24 -26.86
C GLU A 96 -10.79 22.53 -26.99
N GLN A 97 -11.07 23.23 -25.88
CA GLN A 97 -11.79 24.49 -25.91
C GLN A 97 -11.00 25.58 -26.64
N SER A 98 -9.70 25.67 -26.39
CA SER A 98 -8.82 26.61 -27.09
C SER A 98 -8.80 26.35 -28.60
N PHE A 99 -8.73 25.09 -29.02
CA PHE A 99 -8.77 24.72 -30.44
C PHE A 99 -10.11 25.10 -31.10
N ARG A 100 -11.24 24.82 -30.44
CA ARG A 100 -12.58 25.19 -30.93
C ARG A 100 -12.78 26.70 -31.07
N ASN A 101 -12.16 27.49 -30.19
CA ASN A 101 -12.23 28.96 -30.26
C ASN A 101 -11.28 29.57 -31.30
N ALA A 102 -10.31 28.80 -31.79
CA ALA A 102 -9.32 29.24 -32.78
C ALA A 102 -9.69 28.89 -34.24
N THR A 103 -10.80 28.17 -34.46
CA THR A 103 -11.36 27.81 -35.78
C THR A 103 -12.70 28.50 -36.01
#